data_AF-A0A950SA99-F1
#
_entry.id   AF-A0A950SA99-F1
#
_cell.length_a   1.000
_cell.length_b   1.000
_cell.length_c   1.000
_cell.angle_alpha   90.00
_cell.angle_beta   90.00
_cell.angle_gamma   90.00
#
_symmetry.space_group_name_H-M   'P 1'
#
loop_
_entity.id
_entity.type
_entity.pdbx_description
1 polymer ?
#
loop_
_entity_poly.entity_id
_entity_poly.type
_entity_poly.pdbx_seq_one_letter_code
_entity_poly.pdbx_strand_id
1 'polypeptide(L)'
;MSEQLILRSSIVLLVGSAILLAFLTRRIVRVRRMRGQLRWLREQMARAIRQLESTDKGEVLVGLQTLSMLNDASVRASARSSVVRLSCANDEDIARQATTTLASWKSDEV
;
A
#
# COMPACT_ATOMS: atom_id res chain seq x y z
N MET A 1 -27.56 6.75 -53.06
CA MET A 1 -27.29 5.74 -51.99
C MET A 1 -26.02 6.00 -51.19
N SER A 2 -25.24 7.05 -51.49
CA SER A 2 -23.93 7.30 -50.86
C SER A 2 -24.00 8.05 -49.52
N GLU A 3 -25.08 8.80 -49.25
CA GLU A 3 -25.20 9.65 -48.06
C GLU A 3 -25.53 8.87 -46.78
N GLN A 4 -26.26 7.76 -46.89
CA GLN A 4 -26.59 6.91 -45.72
C GLN A 4 -25.38 6.14 -45.17
N LEU A 5 -24.38 5.84 -46.00
CA LEU A 5 -23.15 5.14 -45.60
C LEU A 5 -22.21 6.04 -44.78
N ILE A 6 -22.16 7.33 -45.11
CA ILE A 6 -21.34 8.31 -44.39
C ILE A 6 -21.93 8.54 -42.98
N LEU A 7 -23.26 8.73 -42.88
CA LEU A 7 -23.93 8.93 -41.59
C LEU A 7 -23.73 7.76 -40.61
N ARG A 8 -23.81 6.51 -41.10
CA ARG A 8 -23.59 5.32 -40.27
C ARG A 8 -22.15 5.22 -39.76
N SER A 9 -21.19 5.60 -40.59
CA SER A 9 -19.76 5.58 -40.24
C SER A 9 -19.42 6.62 -39.17
N SER A 10 -20.02 7.82 -39.26
CA SER A 10 -19.84 8.90 -38.27
C SER A 10 -20.42 8.54 -36.89
N ILE A 11 -21.58 7.88 -36.86
CA ILE A 11 -22.22 7.45 -35.60
C ILE A 11 -21.39 6.37 -34.90
N VAL A 12 -20.82 5.41 -35.64
CA VAL A 12 -19.96 4.36 -35.07
C VAL A 12 -18.67 4.95 -34.47
N LEU A 13 -18.08 5.95 -35.11
CA LEU A 13 -16.90 6.66 -34.58
C LEU A 13 -17.21 7.48 -33.32
N LEU A 14 -18.37 8.14 -33.28
CA LEU A 14 -18.84 8.89 -32.09
C LEU A 14 -19.12 7.96 -30.91
N VAL A 15 -19.78 6.82 -31.15
CA VAL A 15 -20.07 5.84 -30.09
C VAL A 15 -18.79 5.14 -29.62
N GLY A 16 -17.90 4.77 -30.55
CA GLY A 16 -16.62 4.15 -30.22
C GLY A 16 -15.72 5.06 -29.38
N SER A 17 -15.64 6.35 -29.72
CA SER A 17 -14.86 7.33 -28.96
C SER A 17 -15.46 7.59 -27.57
N ALA A 18 -16.79 7.66 -27.44
CA ALA A 18 -17.46 7.82 -26.15
C ALA A 18 -17.22 6.62 -25.21
N ILE A 19 -17.27 5.39 -25.73
CA ILE A 19 -16.97 4.17 -24.95
C ILE A 19 -15.50 4.15 -24.51
N LEU A 20 -14.57 4.51 -25.41
CA LEU A 20 -13.15 4.58 -25.09
C LEU A 20 -12.87 5.63 -23.99
N LEU A 21 -13.49 6.80 -24.09
CA LEU A 21 -13.37 7.89 -23.13
C LEU A 21 -13.96 7.50 -21.76
N ALA A 22 -15.10 6.80 -21.74
CA ALA A 22 -15.70 6.26 -20.52
C ALA A 22 -14.82 5.18 -19.86
N PHE A 23 -14.16 4.35 -20.66
CA PHE A 23 -13.23 3.34 -20.16
C PHE A 23 -11.95 3.96 -19.58
N LEU A 24 -11.37 4.94 -20.29
CA LEU A 24 -10.20 5.70 -19.86
C LEU A 24 -10.47 6.49 -18.58
N THR A 25 -11.59 7.20 -18.48
CA THR A 25 -11.97 7.94 -17.26
C THR A 25 -12.17 7.01 -16.07
N ARG A 26 -12.84 5.85 -16.25
CA ARG A 26 -12.95 4.81 -15.20
C ARG A 26 -11.57 4.29 -14.77
N ARG A 27 -10.65 4.05 -15.71
CA ARG A 27 -9.28 3.63 -15.40
C ARG A 27 -8.51 4.69 -14.64
N ILE A 28 -8.57 5.95 -15.07
CA ILE A 28 -7.88 7.07 -14.43
C ILE A 28 -8.39 7.28 -13.00
N VAL A 29 -9.70 7.21 -12.77
CA VAL A 29 -10.29 7.33 -11.43
C VAL A 29 -9.86 6.17 -10.54
N ARG A 30 -9.84 4.93 -11.05
CA ARG A 30 -9.37 3.76 -10.30
C ARG A 30 -7.87 3.87 -9.94
N VAL A 31 -7.04 4.30 -10.90
CA VAL A 31 -5.61 4.54 -10.67
C VAL A 31 -5.37 5.70 -9.69
N ARG A 32 -6.16 6.78 -9.75
CA ARG A 32 -6.07 7.88 -8.78
C ARG A 32 -6.44 7.42 -7.37
N ARG A 33 -7.49 6.63 -7.20
CA ARG A 33 -7.85 6.05 -5.88
C ARG A 33 -6.74 5.12 -5.36
N MET A 34 -6.20 4.26 -6.22
CA MET A 34 -5.08 3.40 -5.84
C MET A 34 -3.83 4.21 -5.46
N ARG A 35 -3.51 5.29 -6.19
CA ARG A 35 -2.38 6.18 -5.83
C ARG A 35 -2.62 6.91 -4.50
N GLY A 36 -3.85 7.32 -4.22
CA GLY A 36 -4.23 7.91 -2.93
C GLY A 36 -4.06 6.91 -1.77
N GLN A 37 -4.52 5.68 -1.96
CA GLN A 37 -4.35 4.60 -0.99
C GLN A 37 -2.88 4.25 -0.76
N LEU A 38 -2.07 4.18 -1.82
CA LEU A 38 -0.62 3.95 -1.72
C LEU A 38 0.10 5.09 -1.00
N ARG A 39 -0.31 6.34 -1.20
CA ARG A 39 0.27 7.49 -0.49
C ARG A 39 -0.09 7.46 1.00
N TRP A 40 -1.35 7.19 1.33
CA TRP A 40 -1.78 7.03 2.72
C TRP A 40 -1.06 5.86 3.40
N LEU A 41 -0.93 4.72 2.73
CA LEU A 41 -0.13 3.58 3.20
C LEU A 41 1.31 3.98 3.49
N ARG A 42 1.98 4.66 2.55
CA ARG A 42 3.36 5.15 2.74
C ARG A 42 3.50 6.09 3.92
N GLU A 43 2.53 6.97 4.15
CA GLU A 43 2.53 7.85 5.32
C GLU A 43 2.37 7.07 6.62
N GLN A 44 1.50 6.05 6.65
CA GLN A 44 1.35 5.19 7.84
C GLN A 44 2.61 4.36 8.09
N MET A 45 3.26 3.87 7.03
CA MET A 45 4.55 3.17 7.11
C MET A 45 5.62 4.07 7.72
N ALA A 46 5.75 5.31 7.23
CA ALA A 46 6.72 6.26 7.74
C ALA A 46 6.46 6.63 9.21
N ARG A 47 5.19 6.72 9.62
CA ARG A 47 4.82 6.95 11.03
C ARG A 47 5.18 5.76 11.91
N ALA A 48 4.85 4.55 11.49
CA ALA A 48 5.15 3.34 12.25
C ALA A 48 6.66 3.14 12.43
N ILE A 49 7.47 3.43 11.40
CA ILE A 49 8.94 3.39 11.52
C ILE A 49 9.46 4.43 12.51
N ARG A 50 8.94 5.68 12.49
CA ARG A 50 9.33 6.70 13.48
C ARG A 50 8.93 6.29 14.90
N GLN A 51 7.78 5.65 15.06
CA GLN A 51 7.32 5.14 16.36
C GLN A 51 8.28 4.07 16.92
N LEU A 52 8.95 3.28 16.07
CA LEU A 52 9.98 2.34 16.52
C LEU A 52 11.25 3.00 17.08
N GLU A 53 11.47 4.27 16.73
CA GLU A 53 12.60 5.08 17.23
C GLU A 53 12.24 5.88 18.48
N SER A 54 10.97 5.81 18.91
CA SER A 54 10.51 6.49 20.12
C SER A 54 11.11 5.86 21.37
N THR A 55 11.28 6.69 22.40
CA THR A 55 11.66 6.24 23.74
C THR A 55 10.44 5.76 24.53
N ASP A 56 9.23 6.08 24.07
CA ASP A 56 7.99 5.60 24.68
C ASP A 56 7.70 4.16 24.23
N LYS A 57 7.67 3.24 25.20
CA LYS A 57 7.28 1.84 25.01
C LYS A 57 5.94 1.69 24.30
N GLY A 58 4.96 2.53 24.64
CA GLY A 58 3.63 2.49 24.03
C GLY A 58 3.68 2.76 22.54
N GLU A 59 4.42 3.79 22.13
CA GLU A 59 4.61 4.13 20.72
C GLU A 59 5.36 3.02 19.97
N VAL A 60 6.41 2.45 20.55
CA VAL A 60 7.17 1.35 19.93
C VAL A 60 6.26 0.14 19.69
N LEU A 61 5.43 -0.25 20.66
CA LEU A 61 4.49 -1.36 20.52
C LEU A 61 3.43 -1.09 19.43
N VAL A 62 2.87 0.12 19.40
CA VAL A 62 1.93 0.54 18.34
C VAL A 62 2.60 0.50 16.97
N GLY A 63 3.85 0.95 16.86
CA GLY A 63 4.64 0.89 15.63
C GLY A 63 4.86 -0.55 15.16
N LEU A 64 5.25 -1.45 16.07
CA LEU A 64 5.44 -2.88 15.77
C LEU A 64 4.16 -3.56 15.31
N GLN A 65 3.03 -3.26 15.96
CA GLN A 65 1.72 -3.81 15.58
C GLN A 65 1.26 -3.28 14.22
N THR A 66 1.44 -1.98 13.96
CA THR A 66 1.10 -1.35 12.68
C THR A 66 1.92 -1.96 11.54
N LEU A 67 3.21 -2.22 11.77
CA LEU A 67 4.08 -2.87 10.79
C LEU A 67 3.72 -4.33 10.53
N SER A 68 3.25 -5.05 11.55
CA SER A 68 2.72 -6.41 11.37
C SER A 68 1.48 -6.41 10.47
N MET A 69 0.58 -5.43 10.64
CA MET A 69 -0.64 -5.32 9.82
C MET A 69 -0.37 -4.85 8.38
N LEU A 70 0.64 -4.01 8.16
CA LEU A 70 0.92 -3.42 6.85
C LEU A 70 1.51 -4.44 5.85
N ASN A 71 2.12 -5.51 6.34
CA ASN A 71 2.66 -6.67 5.59
C ASN A 71 3.04 -6.43 4.12
N ASP A 72 3.84 -5.38 3.87
CA ASP A 72 4.28 -4.99 2.54
C ASP A 72 5.79 -5.20 2.42
N ALA A 73 6.24 -5.82 1.32
CA ALA A 73 7.64 -6.17 1.13
C ALA A 73 8.61 -4.98 1.26
N SER A 74 8.22 -3.80 0.77
CA SER A 74 9.04 -2.59 0.86
C SER A 74 9.17 -2.09 2.30
N VAL A 75 8.12 -2.26 3.10
CA VAL A 75 8.07 -1.90 4.52
C VAL A 75 8.90 -2.86 5.34
N ARG A 76 8.76 -4.17 5.08
CA ARG A 76 9.57 -5.20 5.73
C ARG A 76 11.04 -4.89 5.50
N ALA A 77 11.46 -4.63 4.27
CA ALA A 77 12.85 -4.29 3.97
C ALA A 77 13.34 -3.04 4.73
N SER A 78 12.53 -1.99 4.82
CA SER A 78 12.90 -0.74 5.49
C SER A 78 12.90 -0.83 7.02
N ALA A 79 12.01 -1.64 7.61
CA ALA A 79 11.82 -1.74 9.05
C ALA A 79 12.58 -2.91 9.69
N ARG A 80 13.06 -3.88 8.90
CA ARG A 80 13.68 -5.12 9.40
C ARG A 80 14.86 -4.89 10.32
N SER A 81 15.75 -3.96 10.00
CA SER A 81 16.88 -3.64 10.88
C SER A 81 16.41 -3.11 12.24
N SER A 82 15.44 -2.20 12.26
CA SER A 82 14.87 -1.64 13.48
C SER A 82 14.14 -2.69 14.31
N VAL A 83 13.33 -3.55 13.68
CA VAL A 83 12.61 -4.63 14.39
C VAL A 83 13.57 -5.68 14.93
N VAL A 84 14.63 -6.05 14.20
CA VAL A 84 15.68 -6.95 14.70
C VAL A 84 16.39 -6.33 15.91
N ARG A 85 16.74 -5.03 15.86
CA ARG A 85 17.31 -4.34 17.02
C ARG A 85 16.37 -4.38 18.23
N LEU A 86 15.07 -4.17 18.01
CA LEU A 86 14.06 -4.22 19.06
C LEU A 86 13.82 -5.63 19.61
N SER A 87 14.03 -6.69 18.82
CA SER A 87 13.98 -8.07 19.33
C SER A 87 15.08 -8.39 20.34
N CYS A 88 16.16 -7.61 20.34
CA CYS A 88 17.25 -7.70 21.31
C CYS A 88 17.16 -6.61 22.39
N ALA A 89 16.05 -5.87 22.47
CA ALA A 89 15.87 -4.83 23.48
C ALA A 89 15.78 -5.45 24.88
N ASN A 90 16.19 -4.68 25.89
CA ASN A 90 16.13 -5.10 27.29
C ASN A 90 14.68 -5.18 27.82
N ASP A 91 13.72 -4.56 27.12
CA ASP A 91 12.29 -4.65 27.44
C ASP A 91 11.69 -5.92 26.84
N GLU A 92 11.23 -6.82 27.70
CA GLU A 92 10.72 -8.13 27.31
C GLU A 92 9.47 -8.06 26.42
N ASP A 93 8.59 -7.09 26.65
CA ASP A 93 7.36 -6.96 25.86
C ASP A 93 7.68 -6.48 24.44
N ILE A 94 8.60 -5.51 24.31
CA ILE A 94 9.07 -5.02 23.01
C ILE A 94 9.79 -6.14 22.27
N ALA A 95 10.67 -6.88 22.94
CA ALA A 95 11.42 -7.98 22.35
C ALA A 95 10.48 -9.09 21.85
N ARG A 96 9.49 -9.48 22.67
CA ARG A 96 8.48 -10.49 22.32
C ARG A 96 7.62 -10.05 21.14
N GLN A 97 7.16 -8.80 21.14
CA GLN A 97 6.34 -8.26 20.05
C GLN A 97 7.14 -8.16 18.75
N ALA A 98 8.40 -7.69 18.81
CA ALA A 98 9.28 -7.59 17.65
C ALA A 98 9.57 -8.97 17.04
N THR A 99 9.80 -9.99 17.88
CA THR A 99 10.00 -11.38 17.46
C THR A 99 8.76 -11.93 16.76
N THR A 100 7.57 -11.63 17.30
CA THR A 100 6.29 -12.03 16.70
C THR A 100 6.10 -11.36 15.34
N THR A 101 6.41 -10.07 15.22
CA THR A 101 6.37 -9.34 13.94
C THR A 101 7.34 -9.96 12.92
N LEU A 102 8.57 -10.29 13.31
CA LEU A 102 9.53 -10.98 12.44
C LEU A 102 9.06 -12.37 12.00
N ALA A 103 8.43 -13.14 12.90
CA ALA A 103 7.88 -14.45 12.57
C ALA A 103 6.74 -14.34 11.55
N SER A 104 5.86 -13.33 11.69
CA SER A 104 4.78 -13.09 10.72
C SER A 104 5.33 -12.82 9.31
N TRP A 105 6.41 -12.07 9.19
CA TRP A 105 7.04 -11.77 7.92
C TRP A 105 7.70 -12.97 7.25
N LYS A 106 8.24 -13.91 8.04
CA LYS A 106 8.86 -15.14 7.54
C LYS A 106 7.82 -16.13 7.03
N SER A 107 6.62 -16.15 7.63
CA SER A 107 5.54 -17.07 7.24
C SER A 107 5.00 -16.80 5.84
N ASP A 108 5.15 -15.58 5.32
CA ASP A 108 4.65 -15.21 3.98
C ASP A 108 5.70 -15.35 2.87
N GLU A 109 6.93 -15.79 3.19
CA GLU A 109 7.97 -16.12 2.20
C GLU A 109 7.89 -17.60 1.76
N VAL A 110 7.06 -18.42 2.40
CA VAL A 110 6.80 -19.85 2.10
C VAL A 110 5.49 -20.00 1.33
#